data_AF-A0A1L8DYN7-F1
#
_entry.id   AF-A0A1L8DYN7-F1
#
_cell.length_a   1.000
_cell.length_b   1.000
_cell.length_c   1.000
_cell.angle_alpha   90.00
_cell.angle_beta   90.00
_cell.angle_gamma   90.00
#
_symmetry.space_group_name_H-M   'P 1'
#
loop_
_entity.id
_entity.type
_entity.pdbx_description
1 polymer ?
#
loop_
_entity_poly.entity_id
_entity_poly.type
_entity_poly.pdbx_seq_one_letter_code
_entity_poly.pdbx_strand_id
1 'polypeptide(L)'
;SDLLIMLTETENVFLFVPNLIGYARIILAIISFWFMPTNYVIAGWCYITSVFLDCLDGHAARHFNQCTKFGAVLDQLTDRCGTMCLLVTLSYFYPKYMFLFQLSMAIDISCHWIYTHTSLLQGKTSHKFVDANESAIMRLYYTKSILFTMCVGNELFYAALYLLYFTPGPIILGISSFKFIAIVSAPVAIVKTLISLVHCNVAVQNLGIIDTNERKEAKQKDLAKKAE
;
A
#
# COMPACT_ATOMS: atom_id res chain seq x y z
N SER A 1 -23.35 14.04 -37.70
CA SER A 1 -22.16 13.18 -37.77
C SER A 1 -21.26 13.47 -36.57
N ASP A 2 -20.87 14.72 -36.36
CA ASP A 2 -19.92 15.10 -35.29
C ASP A 2 -20.47 14.98 -33.86
N LEU A 3 -21.78 15.16 -33.66
CA LEU A 3 -22.43 14.93 -32.35
C LEU A 3 -22.51 13.43 -31.97
N LEU A 4 -22.52 12.54 -32.98
CA LEU A 4 -22.56 11.08 -32.77
C LEU A 4 -21.16 10.53 -32.49
N ILE A 5 -20.12 11.15 -33.08
CA ILE A 5 -18.71 10.85 -32.82
C ILE A 5 -18.30 11.33 -31.42
N MET A 6 -18.85 12.46 -30.94
CA MET A 6 -18.66 12.90 -29.55
C MET A 6 -19.30 11.98 -28.49
N LEU A 7 -20.17 11.05 -28.88
CA LEU A 7 -20.95 10.21 -27.96
C LEU A 7 -20.47 8.76 -27.84
N THR A 8 -19.42 8.32 -28.55
CA THR A 8 -19.04 6.88 -28.56
C THR A 8 -17.54 6.60 -28.65
N GLU A 9 -16.73 7.23 -27.82
CA GLU A 9 -15.65 6.49 -27.17
C GLU A 9 -15.87 6.61 -25.66
N THR A 10 -16.51 5.61 -25.08
CA THR A 10 -16.53 5.49 -23.62
C THR A 10 -15.08 5.27 -23.19
N GLU A 11 -14.51 6.22 -22.45
CA GLU A 11 -13.14 6.10 -21.96
C GLU A 11 -13.00 4.79 -21.19
N ASN A 12 -12.19 3.88 -21.71
CA ASN A 12 -11.92 2.63 -21.04
C ASN A 12 -10.84 2.86 -19.97
N VAL A 13 -11.29 3.16 -18.76
CA VAL A 13 -10.42 3.37 -17.58
C VAL A 13 -9.44 2.21 -17.40
N PHE A 14 -9.81 0.97 -17.72
CA PHE A 14 -8.93 -0.20 -17.55
C PHE A 14 -7.71 -0.20 -18.49
N LEU A 15 -7.77 0.56 -19.58
CA LEU A 15 -6.70 0.69 -20.58
C LEU A 15 -5.91 1.99 -20.45
N PHE A 16 -6.14 2.77 -19.40
CA PHE A 16 -5.33 3.94 -19.11
C PHE A 16 -3.86 3.55 -18.90
N VAL A 17 -2.94 4.41 -19.35
CA VAL A 17 -1.49 4.20 -19.29
C VAL A 17 -1.02 3.78 -17.87
N PRO A 18 -1.41 4.45 -16.77
CA PRO A 18 -1.02 4.00 -15.42
C PRO A 18 -1.50 2.59 -15.08
N ASN A 19 -2.69 2.17 -15.54
CA ASN A 19 -3.22 0.85 -15.26
C ASN A 19 -2.51 -0.25 -16.05
N LEU A 20 -2.10 0.05 -17.30
CA LEU A 20 -1.25 -0.87 -18.07
C LEU A 20 0.12 -1.09 -17.41
N ILE A 21 0.71 -0.03 -16.85
CA ILE A 21 1.93 -0.14 -16.05
C ILE A 21 1.66 -0.97 -14.79
N GLY A 22 0.53 -0.76 -14.11
CA GLY A 22 0.07 -1.58 -12.98
C GLY A 22 -0.04 -3.08 -13.31
N TYR A 23 -0.58 -3.43 -14.48
CA TYR A 23 -0.63 -4.84 -14.91
C TYR A 23 0.77 -5.42 -15.18
N ALA A 24 1.67 -4.63 -15.78
CA ALA A 24 3.06 -5.04 -15.96
C ALA A 24 3.76 -5.28 -14.61
N ARG A 25 3.49 -4.44 -13.60
CA ARG A 25 3.99 -4.63 -12.22
C ARG A 25 3.51 -5.94 -11.61
N ILE A 26 2.25 -6.30 -11.79
CA ILE A 26 1.68 -7.57 -11.31
C ILE A 26 2.40 -8.75 -11.96
N ILE A 27 2.62 -8.73 -13.27
CA ILE A 27 3.33 -9.79 -13.99
C ILE A 27 4.77 -9.93 -13.47
N LEU A 28 5.49 -8.82 -13.33
CA LEU A 28 6.85 -8.80 -12.78
C LEU A 28 6.89 -9.33 -11.34
N ALA A 29 5.91 -8.97 -10.51
CA ALA A 29 5.80 -9.45 -9.15
C ALA A 29 5.58 -10.97 -9.11
N ILE A 30 4.67 -11.51 -9.93
CA ILE A 30 4.43 -12.96 -10.04
C ILE A 30 5.70 -13.71 -10.43
N ILE A 31 6.42 -13.21 -11.45
CA ILE A 31 7.71 -13.80 -11.87
C ILE A 31 8.70 -13.74 -10.70
N SER A 32 8.76 -12.62 -9.98
CA SER A 32 9.64 -12.48 -8.82
C SER A 32 9.34 -13.54 -7.76
N PHE A 33 8.07 -13.68 -7.35
CA PHE A 33 7.66 -14.63 -6.31
C PHE A 33 7.95 -16.08 -6.70
N TRP A 34 7.78 -16.43 -7.97
CA TRP A 34 8.09 -17.76 -8.47
C TRP A 34 9.58 -18.09 -8.31
N PHE A 35 10.46 -17.15 -8.63
CA PHE A 35 11.91 -17.35 -8.56
C PHE A 35 12.51 -17.06 -7.18
N MET A 36 11.78 -16.43 -6.26
CA MET A 36 12.29 -16.06 -4.94
C MET A 36 12.98 -17.21 -4.18
N PRO A 37 12.45 -18.46 -4.18
CA PRO A 37 13.10 -19.58 -3.48
C PRO A 37 14.32 -20.17 -4.21
N THR A 38 14.47 -19.95 -5.52
CA THR A 38 15.38 -20.73 -6.39
C THR A 38 16.43 -19.89 -7.10
N ASN A 39 16.10 -18.67 -7.54
CA ASN A 39 16.99 -17.78 -8.28
C ASN A 39 16.79 -16.33 -7.84
N TYR A 40 17.63 -15.91 -6.89
CA TYR A 40 17.54 -14.58 -6.31
C TYR A 40 17.89 -13.44 -7.27
N VAL A 41 18.62 -13.72 -8.35
CA VAL A 41 19.00 -12.72 -9.36
C VAL A 41 17.78 -12.33 -10.20
N ILE A 42 17.07 -13.32 -10.76
CA ILE A 42 15.84 -13.08 -11.53
C ILE A 42 14.79 -12.45 -10.61
N ALA A 43 14.59 -13.03 -9.42
CA ALA A 43 13.62 -12.52 -8.47
C ALA A 43 13.90 -11.07 -8.06
N GLY A 44 15.15 -10.73 -7.75
CA GLY A 44 15.57 -9.40 -7.36
C GLY A 44 15.36 -8.35 -8.46
N TRP A 45 15.78 -8.66 -9.70
CA TRP A 45 15.57 -7.74 -10.83
C TRP A 45 14.10 -7.52 -11.15
N CYS A 46 13.28 -8.57 -11.16
CA CYS A 46 11.84 -8.44 -11.38
C CYS A 46 11.17 -7.63 -10.25
N TYR A 47 11.56 -7.86 -8.99
CA TYR A 47 11.03 -7.13 -7.83
C TYR A 47 11.36 -5.64 -7.91
N ILE A 48 12.64 -5.30 -8.07
CA ILE A 48 13.12 -3.91 -8.14
C ILE A 48 12.48 -3.18 -9.32
N THR A 49 12.36 -3.85 -10.48
CA THR A 49 11.69 -3.26 -11.65
C THR A 49 10.22 -2.98 -11.35
N SER A 50 9.52 -3.92 -10.70
CA SER A 50 8.12 -3.72 -10.31
C SER A 50 7.94 -2.53 -9.34
N VAL A 51 8.82 -2.41 -8.34
CA VAL A 51 8.84 -1.27 -7.39
C VAL A 51 9.22 0.04 -8.08
N PHE A 52 10.08 0.01 -9.10
CA PHE A 52 10.42 1.21 -9.85
C PHE A 52 9.26 1.71 -10.71
N LEU A 53 8.52 0.79 -11.33
CA LEU A 53 7.35 1.10 -12.16
C LEU A 53 6.20 1.72 -11.35
N ASP A 54 6.11 1.45 -10.04
CA ASP A 54 5.16 2.10 -9.11
C ASP A 54 5.27 3.63 -9.15
N CYS A 55 6.49 4.16 -9.09
CA CYS A 55 6.69 5.60 -9.18
C CYS A 55 6.26 6.15 -10.56
N LEU A 56 6.42 5.35 -11.61
CA LEU A 56 6.11 5.74 -12.98
C LEU A 56 4.60 5.73 -13.27
N ASP A 57 3.83 4.77 -12.74
CA ASP A 57 2.38 4.77 -12.94
C ASP A 57 1.74 5.99 -12.25
N GLY A 58 2.15 6.33 -11.03
CA GLY A 58 1.64 7.51 -10.34
C GLY A 58 2.04 8.81 -11.05
N HIS A 59 3.24 8.86 -11.62
CA HIS A 59 3.67 9.99 -12.46
C HIS A 59 2.83 10.08 -13.73
N ALA A 60 2.64 8.96 -14.44
CA ALA A 60 1.84 8.89 -15.66
C ALA A 60 0.38 9.29 -15.40
N ALA A 61 -0.22 8.81 -14.31
CA ALA A 61 -1.59 9.16 -13.92
C ALA A 61 -1.77 10.69 -13.77
N ARG A 62 -0.81 11.36 -13.12
CA ARG A 62 -0.85 12.83 -12.97
C ARG A 62 -0.54 13.58 -14.26
N HIS A 63 0.42 13.09 -15.04
CA HIS A 63 0.85 13.75 -16.28
C HIS A 63 -0.23 13.67 -17.37
N PHE A 64 -0.87 12.51 -17.53
CA PHE A 64 -1.93 12.29 -18.52
C PHE A 64 -3.34 12.60 -18.00
N ASN A 65 -3.47 13.11 -16.77
CA ASN A 65 -4.76 13.34 -16.11
C ASN A 65 -5.66 12.09 -16.07
N GLN A 66 -5.06 10.92 -15.89
CA GLN A 66 -5.69 9.58 -15.88
C GLN A 66 -5.81 9.01 -14.46
N CYS A 67 -5.90 9.88 -13.43
CA CYS A 67 -6.10 9.46 -12.04
C CYS A 67 -7.51 8.87 -11.86
N THR A 68 -7.59 7.60 -11.43
CA THR A 68 -8.88 6.91 -11.23
C THR A 68 -8.91 6.14 -9.91
N LYS A 69 -10.12 5.92 -9.37
CA LYS A 69 -10.30 5.11 -8.15
C LYS A 69 -9.83 3.67 -8.36
N PHE A 70 -10.08 3.11 -9.54
CA PHE A 70 -9.60 1.78 -9.90
C PHE A 70 -8.08 1.72 -9.87
N GLY A 71 -7.40 2.66 -10.54
CA GLY A 71 -5.93 2.70 -10.54
C GLY A 71 -5.34 2.85 -9.15
N ALA A 72 -5.92 3.72 -8.30
CA ALA A 72 -5.47 3.88 -6.92
C ALA A 72 -5.62 2.61 -6.07
N VAL A 73 -6.72 1.86 -6.26
CA VAL A 73 -6.93 0.57 -5.55
C VAL A 73 -6.00 -0.51 -6.10
N LEU A 74 -5.82 -0.58 -7.42
CA LEU A 74 -4.93 -1.52 -8.09
C LEU A 74 -3.48 -1.35 -7.62
N ASP A 75 -3.01 -0.11 -7.58
CA ASP A 75 -1.70 0.29 -7.10
C ASP A 75 -1.47 -0.15 -5.65
N GLN A 76 -2.34 0.30 -4.74
CA GLN A 76 -2.26 -0.04 -3.32
C GLN A 76 -2.29 -1.56 -3.08
N LEU A 77 -3.14 -2.30 -3.81
CA LEU A 77 -3.23 -3.75 -3.65
C LEU A 77 -1.97 -4.46 -4.18
N THR A 78 -1.43 -4.02 -5.31
CA THR A 78 -0.21 -4.59 -5.91
C THR A 78 0.98 -4.45 -4.98
N ASP A 79 1.14 -3.28 -4.37
CA ASP A 79 2.15 -3.03 -3.33
C ASP A 79 2.03 -4.00 -2.15
N ARG A 80 0.82 -4.13 -1.58
CA ARG A 80 0.62 -4.98 -0.40
C ARG A 80 0.86 -6.45 -0.71
N CYS A 81 0.41 -6.92 -1.87
CA CYS A 81 0.70 -8.28 -2.34
C CYS A 81 2.21 -8.49 -2.55
N GLY A 82 2.91 -7.49 -3.08
CA GLY A 82 4.38 -7.42 -3.19
C GLY A 82 5.08 -7.76 -1.88
N THR A 83 4.88 -6.90 -0.88
CA THR A 83 5.49 -7.04 0.44
C THR A 83 5.05 -8.33 1.14
N MET A 84 3.78 -8.71 1.02
CA MET A 84 3.23 -9.94 1.60
C MET A 84 3.96 -11.19 1.08
N CYS A 85 4.11 -11.34 -0.23
CA CYS A 85 4.79 -12.49 -0.82
C CYS A 85 6.29 -12.52 -0.48
N LEU A 86 6.93 -11.36 -0.37
CA LEU A 86 8.30 -11.25 0.13
C LEU A 86 8.41 -11.73 1.59
N LEU A 87 7.49 -11.31 2.46
CA LEU A 87 7.43 -11.72 3.87
C LEU A 87 7.17 -13.23 4.04
N VAL A 88 6.34 -13.82 3.18
CA VAL A 88 6.12 -15.28 3.16
C VAL A 88 7.41 -16.01 2.81
N THR A 89 8.14 -15.56 1.80
CA THR A 89 9.46 -16.11 1.46
C THR A 89 10.46 -15.96 2.61
N LEU A 90 10.51 -14.80 3.25
CA LEU A 90 11.37 -14.56 4.42
C LEU A 90 11.01 -15.46 5.60
N SER A 91 9.72 -15.77 5.78
CA SER A 91 9.26 -16.70 6.81
C SER A 91 9.75 -18.13 6.56
N TYR A 92 9.90 -18.52 5.29
CA TYR A 92 10.50 -19.79 4.90
C TYR A 92 12.01 -19.80 5.12
N PHE A 93 12.72 -18.72 4.77
CA PHE A 93 14.18 -18.61 4.93
C PHE A 93 14.63 -18.47 6.38
N TYR A 94 13.87 -17.75 7.20
CA TYR A 94 14.20 -17.48 8.59
C TYR A 94 13.07 -17.93 9.52
N PRO A 95 12.83 -19.25 9.65
CA PRO A 95 11.68 -19.80 10.40
C PRO A 95 11.65 -19.36 11.87
N LYS A 96 12.81 -19.07 12.47
CA LYS A 96 12.91 -18.52 13.83
C LYS A 96 12.15 -17.20 14.01
N TYR A 97 12.04 -16.38 12.97
CA TYR A 97 11.38 -15.07 12.99
C TYR A 97 10.01 -15.07 12.29
N MET A 98 9.51 -16.25 11.89
CA MET A 98 8.24 -16.41 11.17
C MET A 98 7.08 -15.65 11.82
N PHE A 99 6.95 -15.74 13.14
CA PHE A 99 5.90 -15.04 13.87
C PHE A 99 5.96 -13.51 13.68
N LEU A 100 7.16 -12.92 13.64
CA LEU A 100 7.32 -11.47 13.44
C LEU A 100 6.94 -11.05 12.02
N PHE A 101 7.29 -11.85 11.01
CA PHE A 101 6.89 -11.59 9.62
C PHE A 101 5.38 -11.74 9.44
N GLN A 102 4.78 -12.78 10.02
CA GLN A 102 3.32 -12.98 10.04
C GLN A 102 2.60 -11.81 10.71
N LEU A 103 3.12 -11.35 11.86
CA LEU A 103 2.56 -10.21 12.58
C LEU A 103 2.66 -8.93 11.75
N SER A 104 3.83 -8.64 11.16
CA SER A 104 4.00 -7.46 10.29
C SER A 104 3.05 -7.51 9.09
N MET A 105 2.91 -8.67 8.45
CA MET A 105 2.03 -8.89 7.30
C MET A 105 0.55 -8.68 7.68
N ALA A 106 0.11 -9.27 8.80
CA ALA A 106 -1.26 -9.14 9.29
C ALA A 106 -1.59 -7.68 9.65
N ILE A 107 -0.70 -7.01 10.36
CA ILE A 107 -0.87 -5.59 10.71
C ILE A 107 -0.97 -4.75 9.43
N ASP A 108 -0.02 -4.89 8.51
CA ASP A 108 0.01 -4.03 7.32
C ASP A 108 -1.24 -4.19 6.45
N ILE A 109 -1.68 -5.43 6.18
CA ILE A 109 -2.88 -5.71 5.38
C ILE A 109 -4.15 -5.24 6.10
N SER A 110 -4.37 -5.65 7.35
CA SER A 110 -5.61 -5.33 8.06
C SER A 110 -5.78 -3.83 8.30
N CYS A 111 -4.70 -3.13 8.67
CA CYS A 111 -4.75 -1.70 8.93
C CYS A 111 -5.07 -0.90 7.66
N HIS A 112 -4.39 -1.22 6.54
CA HIS A 112 -4.64 -0.56 5.26
C HIS A 112 -6.03 -0.90 4.70
N TRP A 113 -6.48 -2.15 4.86
CA TRP A 113 -7.80 -2.57 4.40
C TRP A 113 -8.92 -1.77 5.07
N ILE A 114 -8.91 -1.70 6.40
CA ILE A 114 -9.91 -0.94 7.16
C ILE A 114 -9.81 0.55 6.79
N TYR A 115 -8.61 1.11 6.73
CA TYR A 115 -8.41 2.52 6.38
C TYR A 115 -8.96 2.87 5.00
N THR A 116 -8.62 2.09 3.97
CA THR A 116 -9.12 2.33 2.59
C THR A 116 -10.63 2.13 2.53
N HIS A 117 -11.17 1.09 3.18
CA HIS A 117 -12.62 0.85 3.21
C HIS A 117 -13.37 2.00 3.88
N THR A 118 -12.94 2.44 5.06
CA THR A 118 -13.55 3.59 5.75
C THR A 118 -13.43 4.87 4.92
N SER A 119 -12.28 5.13 4.31
CA SER A 119 -12.07 6.32 3.46
C SER A 119 -13.00 6.34 2.24
N LEU A 120 -13.30 5.18 1.66
CA LEU A 120 -14.26 5.05 0.57
C LEU A 120 -15.71 5.28 1.03
N LEU A 121 -16.07 4.79 2.23
CA LEU A 121 -17.39 4.99 2.82
C LEU A 121 -17.66 6.45 3.24
N GLN A 122 -16.62 7.20 3.64
CA GLN A 122 -16.74 8.62 4.02
C GLN A 122 -17.21 9.54 2.87
N GLY A 123 -17.23 9.07 1.63
CA GLY A 123 -17.65 9.86 0.47
C GLY A 123 -19.04 10.51 0.65
N LYS A 124 -19.05 11.86 0.65
CA LYS A 124 -20.18 12.83 0.66
C LYS A 124 -20.72 13.37 2.00
N THR A 125 -20.29 12.91 3.18
CA THR A 125 -20.87 13.38 4.48
C THR A 125 -19.90 14.24 5.30
N SER A 126 -19.71 15.48 4.86
CA SER A 126 -18.56 16.33 5.18
C SER A 126 -18.43 16.97 6.59
N HIS A 127 -19.10 16.54 7.68
CA HIS A 127 -19.18 17.42 8.86
C HIS A 127 -18.71 16.96 10.25
N LYS A 128 -18.32 15.69 10.50
CA LYS A 128 -17.78 15.27 11.83
C LYS A 128 -16.82 14.06 11.81
N PHE A 129 -15.91 13.97 10.86
CA PHE A 129 -14.89 12.90 10.89
C PHE A 129 -13.68 13.31 11.70
N VAL A 130 -13.06 12.34 12.38
CA VAL A 130 -11.72 12.52 12.95
C VAL A 130 -10.77 12.52 11.77
N ASP A 131 -10.27 13.69 11.39
CA ASP A 131 -9.27 13.78 10.35
C ASP A 131 -8.02 13.05 10.85
N ALA A 132 -7.49 12.12 10.05
CA ALA A 132 -6.23 11.45 10.38
C ALA A 132 -5.13 12.49 10.67
N ASN A 133 -5.22 13.69 10.07
CA ASN A 133 -4.31 14.81 10.28
C ASN A 133 -4.47 15.60 11.61
N GLU A 134 -5.43 15.24 12.48
CA GLU A 134 -5.57 15.92 13.79
C GLU A 134 -4.39 15.63 14.72
N SER A 135 -3.80 14.42 14.65
CA SER A 135 -2.59 14.11 15.40
C SER A 135 -1.34 14.61 14.68
N ALA A 136 -0.42 15.25 15.41
CA ALA A 136 0.82 15.79 14.85
C ALA A 136 1.67 14.72 14.13
N ILE A 137 1.58 13.47 14.58
CA ILE A 137 2.31 12.31 14.04
C ILE A 137 1.83 11.98 12.62
N MET A 138 0.51 11.98 12.39
CA MET A 138 -0.05 11.65 11.07
C MET A 138 0.15 12.77 10.06
N ARG A 139 0.03 14.03 10.49
CA ARG A 139 0.35 15.18 9.63
C ARG A 139 1.81 15.17 9.17
N LEU A 140 2.72 14.78 10.08
CA LEU A 140 4.12 14.57 9.74
C LEU A 140 4.29 13.40 8.77
N TYR A 141 3.65 12.25 9.04
CA TYR A 141 3.70 11.06 8.20
C TYR A 141 3.26 11.30 6.75
N TYR A 142 2.16 12.04 6.55
CA TYR A 142 1.64 12.37 5.21
C TYR A 142 2.43 13.46 4.47
N THR A 143 3.51 13.99 5.05
CA THR A 143 4.45 14.81 4.29
C THR A 143 5.15 13.93 3.26
N LYS A 144 5.10 14.34 1.97
CA LYS A 144 5.58 13.56 0.82
C LYS A 144 6.94 12.87 1.05
N SER A 145 7.89 13.59 1.64
CA SER A 145 9.24 13.06 1.92
C SER A 145 9.23 11.93 2.96
N ILE A 146 8.46 12.07 4.03
CA ILE A 146 8.40 11.09 5.13
C ILE A 146 7.66 9.84 4.69
N LEU A 147 6.53 10.00 4.00
CA LEU A 147 5.80 8.88 3.41
C LEU A 147 6.70 8.06 2.47
N PHE A 148 7.42 8.74 1.58
CA PHE A 148 8.34 8.09 0.66
C PHE A 148 9.47 7.37 1.40
N THR A 149 10.11 8.01 2.40
CA THR A 149 11.16 7.38 3.22
C THR A 149 10.65 6.16 3.98
N MET A 150 9.44 6.21 4.54
CA MET A 150 8.85 5.08 5.27
C MET A 150 8.53 3.91 4.34
N CYS A 151 7.97 4.18 3.16
CA CYS A 151 7.71 3.14 2.15
C CYS A 151 9.01 2.50 1.66
N VAL A 152 9.96 3.30 1.19
CA VAL A 152 11.24 2.81 0.67
C VAL A 152 12.05 2.12 1.76
N GLY A 153 12.12 2.68 2.96
CA GLY A 153 12.88 2.07 4.06
C GLY A 153 12.33 0.71 4.48
N ASN A 154 11.00 0.56 4.54
CA ASN A 154 10.38 -0.73 4.83
C ASN A 154 10.66 -1.77 3.74
N GLU A 155 10.50 -1.40 2.47
CA GLU A 155 10.81 -2.29 1.36
C GLU A 155 12.28 -2.67 1.32
N LEU A 156 13.16 -1.70 1.57
CA LEU A 156 14.60 -1.90 1.59
C LEU A 156 15.02 -2.83 2.74
N PHE A 157 14.35 -2.79 3.89
CA PHE A 157 14.57 -3.73 5.00
C PHE A 157 14.29 -5.17 4.59
N TYR A 158 13.10 -5.46 4.07
CA TYR A 158 12.74 -6.82 3.69
C TYR A 158 13.53 -7.31 2.47
N ALA A 159 13.77 -6.46 1.48
CA ALA A 159 14.60 -6.79 0.33
C ALA A 159 16.05 -7.08 0.72
N ALA A 160 16.61 -6.31 1.67
CA ALA A 160 17.96 -6.56 2.17
C ALA A 160 18.06 -7.88 2.95
N LEU A 161 17.08 -8.21 3.80
CA LEU A 161 17.02 -9.51 4.48
C LEU A 161 16.93 -10.69 3.49
N TYR A 162 16.18 -10.50 2.41
CA TYR A 162 16.04 -11.49 1.35
C TYR A 162 17.36 -11.72 0.61
N LEU A 163 18.04 -10.65 0.18
CA LEU A 163 19.33 -10.77 -0.50
C LEU A 163 20.43 -11.31 0.43
N LEU A 164 20.41 -10.91 1.71
CA LEU A 164 21.36 -11.37 2.72
C LEU A 164 21.32 -12.89 2.95
N TYR A 165 20.17 -13.53 2.70
CA TYR A 165 20.05 -14.99 2.76
C TYR A 165 20.95 -15.69 1.73
N PHE A 166 21.09 -15.10 0.55
CA PHE A 166 21.84 -15.69 -0.57
C PHE A 166 23.28 -15.20 -0.66
N THR A 167 23.53 -13.92 -0.37
CA THR A 167 24.84 -13.30 -0.54
C THR A 167 25.04 -12.16 0.45
N PRO A 168 26.26 -11.99 1.01
CA PRO A 168 26.60 -10.81 1.79
C PRO A 168 26.63 -9.52 0.94
N GLY A 169 26.59 -9.63 -0.40
CA GLY A 169 26.79 -8.50 -1.29
C GLY A 169 28.23 -7.97 -1.25
N PRO A 170 28.50 -6.81 -1.87
CA PRO A 170 29.79 -6.15 -1.79
C PRO A 170 30.18 -5.88 -0.33
N ILE A 171 31.37 -6.33 0.06
CA ILE A 171 31.91 -6.07 1.39
C ILE A 171 32.54 -4.67 1.37
N ILE A 172 31.90 -3.72 2.04
CA ILE A 172 32.38 -2.34 2.15
C ILE A 172 32.89 -2.16 3.58
N LEU A 173 34.18 -1.82 3.73
CA LEU A 173 34.82 -1.61 5.04
C LEU A 173 34.69 -2.83 6.00
N GLY A 174 34.73 -4.05 5.45
CA GLY A 174 34.61 -5.28 6.24
C GLY A 174 33.18 -5.66 6.64
N ILE A 175 32.17 -4.89 6.23
CA ILE A 175 30.75 -5.14 6.53
C ILE A 175 30.01 -5.50 5.24
N SER A 176 29.18 -6.53 5.30
CA SER A 176 28.22 -6.86 4.24
C SER A 176 27.29 -5.66 3.99
N SER A 177 27.22 -5.18 2.74
CA SER A 177 26.37 -4.05 2.38
C SER A 177 24.89 -4.32 2.67
N PHE A 178 24.39 -5.52 2.38
CA PHE A 178 22.99 -5.88 2.68
C PHE A 178 22.72 -5.95 4.18
N LYS A 179 23.68 -6.44 4.98
CA LYS A 179 23.55 -6.41 6.44
C LYS A 179 23.51 -4.98 6.97
N PHE A 180 24.37 -4.10 6.46
CA PHE A 180 24.37 -2.68 6.84
C PHE A 180 23.03 -2.03 6.48
N ILE A 181 22.54 -2.25 5.26
CA ILE A 181 21.24 -1.74 4.81
C ILE A 181 20.12 -2.22 5.72
N ALA A 182 20.05 -3.52 6.01
CA ALA A 182 19.03 -4.09 6.89
C ALA A 182 19.05 -3.49 8.30
N ILE A 183 20.24 -3.23 8.87
CA ILE A 183 20.37 -2.60 10.19
C ILE A 183 19.87 -1.15 10.16
N VAL A 184 20.25 -0.38 9.13
CA VAL A 184 19.87 1.02 9.00
C VAL A 184 18.37 1.19 8.71
N SER A 185 17.76 0.27 7.95
CA SER A 185 16.34 0.34 7.60
C SER A 185 15.41 -0.34 8.60
N ALA A 186 15.92 -1.19 9.50
CA ALA A 186 15.10 -1.86 10.53
C ALA A 186 14.30 -0.88 11.41
N PRO A 187 14.86 0.24 11.92
CA PRO A 187 14.07 1.21 12.67
C PRO A 187 12.92 1.81 11.86
N VAL A 188 13.12 2.02 10.56
CA VAL A 188 12.09 2.55 9.65
C VAL A 188 10.96 1.55 9.48
N ALA A 189 11.26 0.26 9.29
CA ALA A 189 10.25 -0.79 9.21
C ALA A 189 9.41 -0.87 10.50
N ILE A 190 10.07 -0.84 11.67
CA ILE A 190 9.38 -0.86 12.97
C ILE A 190 8.46 0.36 13.13
N VAL A 191 8.99 1.56 12.86
CA VAL A 191 8.21 2.81 12.96
C VAL A 191 7.02 2.79 11.99
N LYS A 192 7.20 2.30 10.76
CA LYS A 192 6.10 2.14 9.80
C LYS A 192 5.02 1.21 10.33
N THR A 193 5.38 0.04 10.88
CA THR A 193 4.40 -0.89 11.48
C THR A 193 3.63 -0.24 12.63
N LEU A 194 4.30 0.55 13.49
CA LEU A 194 3.63 1.28 14.57
C LEU A 194 2.67 2.35 14.03
N ILE A 195 3.06 3.08 12.98
CA ILE A 195 2.21 4.06 12.31
C ILE A 195 0.98 3.38 11.68
N SER A 196 1.13 2.20 11.07
CA SER A 196 0.00 1.42 10.56
C SER A 196 -1.04 1.10 11.64
N LEU A 197 -0.62 0.80 12.88
CA LEU A 197 -1.53 0.60 14.00
C LEU A 197 -2.29 1.88 14.38
N VAL A 198 -1.62 3.04 14.32
CA VAL A 198 -2.28 4.34 14.54
C VAL A 198 -3.32 4.60 13.44
N HIS A 199 -3.00 4.33 12.18
CA HIS A 199 -3.96 4.40 11.07
C HIS A 199 -5.19 3.53 11.29
N CYS A 200 -4.98 2.30 11.76
CA CYS A 200 -6.09 1.39 12.06
C CYS A 200 -7.00 1.94 13.15
N ASN A 201 -6.42 2.49 14.22
CA ASN A 201 -7.21 3.08 15.31
C ASN A 201 -8.09 4.23 14.80
N VAL A 202 -7.51 5.15 14.02
CA VAL A 202 -8.24 6.26 13.40
C VAL A 202 -9.34 5.74 12.47
N ALA A 203 -9.04 4.74 11.64
CA ALA A 203 -10.00 4.18 10.70
C ALA A 203 -11.19 3.51 11.39
N VAL A 204 -10.96 2.81 12.51
CA VAL A 204 -12.03 2.18 13.31
C VAL A 204 -12.90 3.24 13.98
N GLN A 205 -12.30 4.30 14.53
CA GLN A 205 -13.06 5.42 15.11
C GLN A 205 -13.95 6.08 14.05
N ASN A 206 -13.38 6.35 12.88
CA ASN A 206 -14.11 6.93 11.76
C ASN A 206 -15.25 6.04 11.28
N LEU A 207 -15.05 4.72 11.22
CA LEU A 207 -16.12 3.78 10.87
C LEU A 207 -17.25 3.82 11.90
N GLY A 208 -16.94 3.86 13.20
CA GLY A 208 -17.95 3.98 14.25
C GLY A 208 -18.75 5.29 14.19
N ILE A 209 -18.14 6.38 13.69
CA ILE A 209 -18.84 7.64 13.43
C ILE A 209 -19.83 7.48 12.27
N ILE A 210 -19.43 6.82 11.19
CA ILE A 210 -20.33 6.52 10.05
C ILE A 210 -21.54 5.74 10.56
N ASP A 211 -21.32 4.62 11.25
CA ASP A 211 -22.39 3.78 11.80
C ASP A 211 -23.34 4.57 12.71
N THR A 212 -22.78 5.43 13.57
CA THR A 212 -23.58 6.26 14.49
C THR A 212 -24.44 7.28 13.74
N ASN A 213 -23.93 7.88 12.66
CA ASN A 213 -24.66 8.84 11.86
C ASN A 213 -25.77 8.18 11.04
N GLU A 214 -25.48 7.07 10.37
CA GLU A 214 -26.47 6.30 9.60
C GLU A 214 -27.61 5.82 10.51
N ARG A 215 -27.30 5.38 11.73
CA ARG A 215 -28.33 5.00 12.73
C ARG A 215 -29.17 6.18 13.19
N LYS A 216 -28.62 7.38 13.29
CA LYS A 216 -29.40 8.59 13.62
C LYS A 216 -30.32 8.98 12.47
N GLU A 217 -29.83 8.96 11.23
CA GLU A 217 -30.63 9.25 10.04
C GLU A 217 -31.78 8.24 9.86
N ALA A 218 -31.52 6.95 10.07
CA ALA A 218 -32.55 5.92 10.04
C ALA A 218 -33.65 6.19 11.09
N LYS A 219 -33.27 6.49 12.34
CA LYS A 219 -34.23 6.85 13.41
C LYS A 219 -35.04 8.09 13.06
N GLN A 220 -34.42 9.12 12.46
CA GLN A 220 -35.14 10.33 12.05
C GLN A 220 -36.14 10.05 10.93
N LYS A 221 -35.78 9.22 9.96
CA LYS A 221 -36.68 8.76 8.89
C LYS A 221 -37.86 7.96 9.44
N ASP A 222 -37.61 7.08 10.41
CA ASP A 222 -38.68 6.30 11.05
C ASP A 222 -39.63 7.16 11.87
N LEU A 223 -39.12 8.19 12.55
CA LEU A 223 -39.95 9.16 13.28
C LEU A 223 -40.79 10.01 12.32
N ALA A 224 -40.23 10.46 11.19
CA ALA A 224 -40.96 11.22 10.18
C ALA A 224 -42.11 10.40 9.59
N LYS A 225 -41.88 9.12 9.24
CA LYS A 225 -42.92 8.21 8.71
C LYS A 225 -44.06 7.93 9.68
N LYS A 226 -43.82 8.02 10.99
CA LYS A 226 -44.87 7.82 12.01
C LYS A 226 -45.69 9.07 12.27
N ALA A 227 -45.21 10.23 11.82
CA ALA A 227 -45.89 11.52 11.99
C ALA A 227 -46.79 11.86 10.78
N GLU A 228 -46.66 11.14 9.67
CA GLU A 228 -47.53 11.15 8.49
C GLU A 228 -48.69 10.13 8.66
#